data_AF-A0A7W0P5S4-F1
#
_entry.id   AF-A0A7W0P5S4-F1
#
_cell.length_a   1.000
_cell.length_b   1.000
_cell.length_c   1.000
_cell.angle_alpha   90.00
_cell.angle_beta   90.00
_cell.angle_gamma   90.00
#
_symmetry.space_group_name_H-M   'P 1'
#
loop_
_entity.id
_entity.type
_entity.pdbx_description
1 polymer ?
#
loop_
_entity_poly.entity_id
_entity_poly.type
_entity_poly.pdbx_seq_one_letter_code
_entity_poly.pdbx_strand_id
1 'polypeptide(L)'
;MRKAALIALFVLGFGCAGGLSAAVVASTVATTTTTTATTATATTATTTTATTTTATQPPALIARGVTIGGVPVGGLDPDSAYYAVKAQFDKPLVLLVGRRRLRVTPARVGASPYIRTAVARARIAPPRKKVALVVAVQGAQVRSYMAALAKRFDRASADSRLFLRGLRPYITPEQIGRSVDRTGGTTTIVRALKANKRGPLSLRLRTIAPSLTRSSFGPVIVIRRGSNRLYLYNGMRFRRVFGVATGQASYPTPLGRFSIAVMWRHPWWYPPASDWAKDEKPVPPGPGNPLGTRWMGLTAPLVGIHGTPDAASIGYSASHGCIRMRIPEAEWLFSQVRVGAPVFIVPA
;
A
#
# COMPACT_ATOMS: atom_id res chain seq x y z
N MET A 1 17.26 -0.17 60.27
CA MET A 1 18.33 -1.01 59.69
C MET A 1 17.77 -1.75 58.48
N ARG A 2 18.44 -1.61 57.33
CA ARG A 2 18.31 -2.32 56.04
C ARG A 2 16.93 -2.35 55.32
N LYS A 3 16.81 -1.47 54.32
CA LYS A 3 15.90 -1.53 53.17
C LYS A 3 16.51 -2.45 52.10
N ALA A 4 15.69 -3.27 51.44
CA ALA A 4 16.06 -3.98 50.22
C ALA A 4 15.47 -3.24 49.00
N ALA A 5 16.31 -2.93 48.02
CA ALA A 5 15.94 -2.40 46.71
C ALA A 5 16.57 -3.31 45.65
N LEU A 6 15.73 -3.84 44.76
CA LEU A 6 16.15 -4.55 43.55
C LEU A 6 16.05 -3.56 42.38
N ILE A 7 17.17 -3.30 41.71
CA ILE A 7 17.21 -2.62 40.41
C ILE A 7 17.86 -3.61 39.44
N ALA A 8 17.11 -4.02 38.42
CA ALA A 8 17.63 -4.81 37.31
C ALA A 8 18.02 -3.87 36.15
N LEU A 9 19.24 -4.06 35.69
CA LEU A 9 19.96 -3.32 34.66
C LEU A 9 19.73 -3.99 33.29
N PHE A 10 19.44 -3.23 32.24
CA PHE A 10 19.62 -3.67 30.85
C PHE A 10 20.24 -2.53 30.04
N VAL A 11 21.51 -2.69 29.66
CA VAL A 11 22.26 -1.78 28.80
C VAL A 11 22.63 -2.52 27.51
N LEU A 12 22.52 -1.77 26.41
CA LEU A 12 22.82 -2.13 25.03
C LEU A 12 24.25 -2.65 24.81
N GLY A 13 24.38 -3.59 23.88
CA GLY A 13 25.66 -3.97 23.26
C GLY A 13 25.61 -3.77 21.74
N PHE A 14 26.26 -2.71 21.27
CA PHE A 14 26.76 -2.55 19.90
C PHE A 14 28.25 -2.92 19.92
N GLY A 15 28.77 -3.63 18.92
CA GLY A 15 30.21 -3.90 18.85
C GLY A 15 30.60 -4.77 17.66
N CYS A 16 31.46 -4.23 16.80
CA CYS A 16 31.88 -4.74 15.50
C CYS A 16 33.09 -5.70 15.55
N ALA A 17 33.22 -6.46 14.45
CA ALA A 17 34.43 -6.79 13.68
C ALA A 17 35.60 -7.62 14.30
N GLY A 18 36.07 -8.60 13.50
CA GLY A 18 37.51 -8.87 13.35
C GLY A 18 37.95 -10.33 13.18
N GLY A 19 38.39 -10.69 11.96
CA GLY A 19 39.44 -11.68 11.62
C GLY A 19 39.15 -13.19 11.84
N LEU A 20 39.75 -14.16 11.15
CA LEU A 20 40.71 -14.26 10.03
C LEU A 20 40.99 -15.77 9.85
N SER A 21 41.21 -16.26 8.61
CA SER A 21 42.07 -17.40 8.18
C SER A 21 41.43 -18.12 6.96
N ALA A 22 41.94 -17.95 5.74
CA ALA A 22 43.08 -18.66 5.11
C ALA A 22 42.68 -20.07 4.59
N ALA A 23 43.11 -20.61 3.46
CA ALA A 23 43.78 -20.17 2.22
C ALA A 23 43.92 -21.47 1.39
N VAL A 24 43.60 -21.53 0.09
CA VAL A 24 44.17 -22.54 -0.83
C VAL A 24 44.21 -22.01 -2.28
N VAL A 25 45.45 -21.71 -2.69
CA VAL A 25 46.15 -21.99 -3.96
C VAL A 25 45.47 -21.73 -5.31
N ALA A 26 46.07 -20.79 -6.04
CA ALA A 26 45.92 -20.56 -7.47
C ALA A 26 46.83 -21.48 -8.30
N SER A 27 46.32 -21.96 -9.43
CA SER A 27 47.12 -22.60 -10.48
C SER A 27 47.30 -21.64 -11.65
N THR A 28 48.54 -21.60 -12.12
CA THR A 28 49.16 -20.67 -13.05
C THR A 28 48.73 -20.83 -14.50
N VAL A 29 48.68 -19.69 -15.20
CA VAL A 29 48.61 -19.59 -16.66
C VAL A 29 50.04 -19.60 -17.18
N ALA A 30 50.34 -20.47 -18.15
CA ALA A 30 51.56 -20.43 -18.93
C ALA A 30 51.23 -20.10 -20.39
N THR A 31 51.86 -19.03 -20.87
CA THR A 31 51.88 -18.58 -22.26
C THR A 31 53.07 -19.24 -22.94
N THR A 32 52.89 -19.79 -24.15
CA THR A 32 54.03 -20.12 -25.04
C THR A 32 53.72 -19.71 -26.46
N THR A 33 54.74 -19.15 -27.09
CA THR A 33 54.78 -18.41 -28.35
C THR A 33 54.95 -19.34 -29.57
N THR A 34 54.43 -18.83 -30.69
CA THR A 34 54.65 -19.10 -32.13
C THR A 34 55.83 -19.97 -32.58
N THR A 35 55.56 -20.90 -33.52
CA THR A 35 56.42 -21.09 -34.72
C THR A 35 55.62 -21.60 -35.93
N THR A 36 55.86 -20.98 -37.07
CA THR A 36 55.38 -21.28 -38.42
C THR A 36 56.05 -22.54 -38.99
N ALA A 37 55.31 -23.38 -39.73
CA ALA A 37 55.90 -24.35 -40.65
C ALA A 37 55.03 -24.48 -41.91
N THR A 38 55.70 -24.35 -43.05
CA THR A 38 55.21 -24.43 -44.44
C THR A 38 55.39 -25.87 -44.95
N THR A 39 54.83 -26.15 -46.15
CA THR A 39 54.97 -27.35 -47.02
C THR A 39 54.09 -28.54 -46.61
N ALA A 40 53.40 -29.29 -47.49
CA ALA A 40 53.45 -29.38 -48.94
C ALA A 40 52.10 -29.88 -49.50
N THR A 41 51.86 -29.49 -50.74
CA THR A 41 50.76 -29.90 -51.62
C THR A 41 50.80 -31.40 -51.93
N ALA A 42 49.69 -32.10 -51.71
CA ALA A 42 49.42 -33.41 -52.30
C ALA A 42 48.13 -33.33 -53.13
N THR A 43 48.31 -33.31 -54.45
CA THR A 43 47.25 -33.38 -55.44
C THR A 43 46.82 -34.83 -55.59
N THR A 44 45.66 -35.20 -55.05
CA THR A 44 45.01 -36.47 -55.35
C THR A 44 43.75 -36.21 -56.15
N ALA A 45 43.79 -36.60 -57.43
CA ALA A 45 42.66 -36.57 -58.34
C ALA A 45 41.49 -37.38 -57.74
N THR A 46 40.34 -36.73 -57.56
CA THR A 46 39.09 -37.40 -57.23
C THR A 46 38.12 -37.17 -58.37
N THR A 47 37.77 -38.27 -59.02
CA THR A 47 36.83 -38.44 -60.12
C THR A 47 35.52 -37.69 -59.86
N THR A 48 35.12 -36.86 -60.83
CA THR A 48 33.83 -36.18 -60.85
C THR A 48 32.71 -37.20 -61.07
N THR A 49 32.14 -37.72 -59.99
CA THR A 49 30.88 -38.47 -60.04
C THR A 49 29.74 -37.48 -60.26
N ALA A 50 28.97 -37.72 -61.31
CA ALA A 50 27.80 -36.92 -61.68
C ALA A 50 26.90 -36.66 -60.46
N THR A 51 26.64 -35.38 -60.18
CA THR A 51 25.61 -34.97 -59.22
C THR A 51 24.26 -35.25 -59.87
N THR A 52 23.61 -36.33 -59.46
CA THR A 52 22.20 -36.55 -59.76
C THR A 52 21.42 -35.40 -59.14
N THR A 53 20.90 -34.51 -59.99
CA THR A 53 19.96 -33.48 -59.60
C THR A 53 18.69 -34.18 -59.10
N THR A 54 18.58 -34.37 -57.79
CA THR A 54 17.32 -34.78 -57.17
C THR A 54 16.31 -33.66 -57.43
N ALA A 55 15.45 -33.86 -58.43
CA ALA A 55 14.31 -33.02 -58.70
C ALA A 55 13.53 -32.85 -57.38
N THR A 56 13.46 -31.61 -56.90
CA THR A 56 12.77 -31.27 -55.65
C THR A 56 11.28 -31.55 -55.84
N GLN A 57 10.81 -32.69 -55.32
CA GLN A 57 9.39 -33.03 -55.28
C GLN A 57 8.62 -31.86 -54.63
N PRO A 58 7.49 -31.40 -55.20
CA PRO A 58 6.72 -30.31 -54.63
C PRO A 58 6.44 -30.60 -53.15
N PRO A 59 6.62 -29.63 -52.24
CA PRO A 59 6.42 -29.87 -50.82
C PRO A 59 4.99 -30.39 -50.58
N ALA A 60 4.88 -31.56 -49.95
CA ALA A 60 3.60 -32.20 -49.70
C ALA A 60 2.65 -31.26 -48.94
N LEU A 61 1.51 -30.94 -49.56
CA LEU A 61 0.50 -30.04 -49.00
C LEU A 61 -0.21 -30.67 -47.81
N ILE A 62 -0.65 -29.83 -46.87
CA ILE A 62 -1.46 -30.27 -45.73
C ILE A 62 -2.87 -30.63 -46.21
N ALA A 63 -3.44 -31.72 -45.68
CA ALA A 63 -4.79 -32.17 -46.03
C ALA A 63 -5.84 -31.06 -45.87
N ARG A 64 -6.81 -30.99 -46.80
CA ARG A 64 -7.84 -29.94 -46.82
C ARG A 64 -8.65 -29.90 -45.52
N GLY A 65 -9.01 -28.68 -45.10
CA GLY A 65 -9.81 -28.43 -43.89
C GLY A 65 -9.06 -28.61 -42.57
N VAL A 66 -7.78 -29.01 -42.57
CA VAL A 66 -6.98 -29.08 -41.34
C VAL A 66 -6.78 -27.68 -40.76
N THR A 67 -6.84 -27.59 -39.43
CA THR A 67 -6.60 -26.34 -38.69
C THR A 67 -5.54 -26.54 -37.61
N ILE A 68 -4.73 -25.52 -37.33
CA ILE A 68 -3.78 -25.49 -36.22
C ILE A 68 -4.18 -24.35 -35.28
N GLY A 69 -4.57 -24.67 -34.04
CA GLY A 69 -4.95 -23.67 -33.04
C GLY A 69 -6.06 -22.71 -33.51
N GLY A 70 -6.97 -23.20 -34.36
CA GLY A 70 -8.06 -22.43 -34.97
C GLY A 70 -7.70 -21.72 -36.28
N VAL A 71 -6.46 -21.78 -36.75
CA VAL A 71 -6.03 -21.21 -38.04
C VAL A 71 -6.21 -22.25 -39.15
N PRO A 72 -6.90 -21.94 -40.26
CA PRO A 72 -7.00 -22.84 -41.40
C PRO A 72 -5.63 -22.96 -42.10
N VAL A 73 -5.15 -24.19 -42.23
CA VAL A 73 -3.86 -24.50 -42.90
C VAL A 73 -3.98 -25.57 -43.98
N GLY A 74 -5.15 -26.20 -44.11
CA GLY A 74 -5.38 -27.22 -45.13
C GLY A 74 -5.25 -26.64 -46.54
N GLY A 75 -4.51 -27.35 -47.40
CA GLY A 75 -4.17 -26.91 -48.75
C GLY A 75 -2.90 -26.05 -48.85
N LEU A 76 -2.32 -25.62 -47.72
CA LEU A 76 -1.05 -24.90 -47.71
C LEU A 76 0.13 -25.88 -47.68
N ASP A 77 1.26 -25.43 -48.23
CA ASP A 77 2.55 -26.05 -47.96
C ASP A 77 2.98 -25.77 -46.50
N PRO A 78 3.96 -26.53 -45.96
CA PRO A 78 4.37 -26.40 -44.55
C PRO A 78 4.89 -25.01 -44.16
N ASP A 79 5.55 -24.28 -45.04
CA ASP A 79 6.14 -22.98 -44.72
C ASP A 79 5.05 -21.89 -44.72
N SER A 80 4.16 -21.90 -45.71
CA SER A 80 2.98 -21.02 -45.72
C SER A 80 2.09 -21.27 -44.50
N ALA A 81 1.89 -22.53 -44.11
CA ALA A 81 1.15 -22.89 -42.91
C ALA A 81 1.84 -22.36 -41.63
N TYR A 82 3.16 -22.44 -41.55
CA TYR A 82 3.94 -21.88 -40.45
C TYR A 82 3.71 -20.37 -40.31
N TYR A 83 3.85 -19.61 -41.39
CA TYR A 83 3.67 -18.15 -41.36
C TYR A 83 2.23 -17.73 -41.08
N ALA A 84 1.24 -18.44 -41.60
CA ALA A 84 -0.18 -18.17 -41.31
C ALA A 84 -0.48 -18.33 -39.81
N VAL A 85 -0.01 -19.42 -39.19
CA VAL A 85 -0.18 -19.65 -37.75
C VAL A 85 0.59 -18.63 -36.93
N LYS A 86 1.83 -18.29 -37.34
CA LYS A 86 2.66 -17.28 -36.68
C LYS A 86 1.99 -15.90 -36.70
N ALA A 87 1.50 -15.46 -37.86
CA ALA A 87 0.83 -14.18 -38.01
C ALA A 87 -0.43 -14.07 -37.13
N GLN A 88 -1.23 -15.14 -37.04
CA GLN A 88 -2.38 -15.16 -36.11
C GLN A 88 -1.93 -15.13 -34.66
N PHE A 89 -0.91 -15.91 -34.30
CA PHE A 89 -0.42 -15.97 -32.94
C PHE A 89 0.10 -14.60 -32.50
N ASP A 90 0.91 -13.93 -33.32
CA ASP A 90 1.56 -12.66 -32.99
C ASP A 90 0.58 -11.48 -32.83
N LYS A 91 -0.69 -11.64 -33.23
CA LYS A 91 -1.74 -10.64 -32.97
C LYS A 91 -1.78 -10.29 -31.47
N PRO A 92 -1.87 -8.99 -31.12
CA PRO A 92 -1.85 -8.58 -29.73
C PRO A 92 -3.13 -8.99 -28.98
N LEU A 93 -2.97 -9.34 -27.71
CA LEU A 93 -4.06 -9.47 -26.77
C LEU A 93 -4.58 -8.07 -26.40
N VAL A 94 -5.89 -7.94 -26.27
CA VAL A 94 -6.56 -6.72 -25.83
C VAL A 94 -6.90 -6.87 -24.35
N LEU A 95 -6.28 -6.08 -23.49
CA LEU A 95 -6.55 -6.07 -22.05
C LEU A 95 -7.43 -4.87 -21.69
N LEU A 96 -8.52 -5.10 -20.96
CA LEU A 96 -9.39 -4.06 -20.43
C LEU A 96 -9.10 -3.89 -18.94
N VAL A 97 -8.60 -2.71 -18.54
CA VAL A 97 -8.29 -2.36 -17.15
C VAL A 97 -9.12 -1.15 -16.76
N GLY A 98 -10.24 -1.38 -16.08
CA GLY A 98 -11.25 -0.34 -15.88
C GLY A 98 -11.73 0.20 -17.24
N ARG A 99 -11.59 1.51 -17.45
CA ARG A 99 -11.95 2.18 -18.72
C ARG A 99 -10.84 2.18 -19.78
N ARG A 100 -9.66 1.65 -19.49
CA ARG A 100 -8.51 1.69 -20.40
C ARG A 100 -8.41 0.38 -21.18
N ARG A 101 -8.12 0.51 -22.48
CA ARG A 101 -7.84 -0.59 -23.40
C ARG A 101 -6.35 -0.61 -23.71
N LEU A 102 -5.69 -1.74 -23.44
CA LEU A 102 -4.26 -1.95 -23.67
C LEU A 102 -4.06 -3.06 -24.69
N ARG A 103 -2.98 -2.98 -25.45
CA ARG A 103 -2.57 -4.02 -26.40
C ARG A 103 -1.22 -4.57 -25.97
N VAL A 104 -1.10 -5.89 -25.93
CA VAL A 104 0.15 -6.57 -25.55
C VAL A 104 0.38 -7.76 -26.48
N THR A 105 1.59 -7.90 -27.02
CA THR A 105 1.93 -9.05 -27.86
C THR A 105 2.19 -10.28 -26.98
N PRO A 106 1.92 -11.50 -27.47
CA PRO A 106 2.22 -12.72 -26.73
C PRO A 106 3.68 -12.82 -26.29
N ALA A 107 4.61 -12.40 -27.16
CA ALA A 107 6.04 -12.40 -26.85
C ALA A 107 6.38 -11.52 -25.63
N ARG A 108 5.74 -10.36 -25.47
CA ARG A 108 5.97 -9.45 -24.34
C ARG A 108 5.53 -10.02 -22.99
N VAL A 109 4.66 -11.02 -23.00
CA VAL A 109 4.19 -11.74 -21.80
C VAL A 109 4.78 -13.15 -21.72
N GLY A 110 5.84 -13.44 -22.50
CA GLY A 110 6.58 -14.69 -22.42
C GLY A 110 5.89 -15.90 -23.01
N ALA A 111 5.02 -15.71 -24.00
CA ALA A 111 4.36 -16.79 -24.72
C ALA A 111 5.11 -17.14 -26.00
N SER A 112 5.47 -18.40 -26.18
CA SER A 112 6.12 -18.94 -27.37
C SER A 112 5.36 -20.15 -27.91
N PRO A 113 4.96 -20.15 -29.20
CA PRO A 113 4.22 -21.26 -29.80
C PRO A 113 5.17 -22.29 -30.44
N TYR A 114 4.89 -23.59 -30.26
CA TYR A 114 5.62 -24.66 -30.96
C TYR A 114 4.99 -24.95 -32.34
N ILE A 115 5.10 -23.97 -33.25
CA ILE A 115 4.44 -23.99 -34.55
C ILE A 115 5.00 -25.10 -35.45
N ARG A 116 6.32 -25.26 -35.56
CA ARG A 116 6.93 -26.28 -36.43
C ARG A 116 6.46 -27.70 -36.07
N THR A 117 6.40 -28.01 -34.77
CA THR A 117 5.87 -29.29 -34.27
C THR A 117 4.39 -29.46 -34.60
N ALA A 118 3.59 -28.39 -34.51
CA ALA A 118 2.17 -28.43 -34.87
C ALA A 118 1.96 -28.63 -36.39
N VAL A 119 2.78 -27.99 -37.23
CA VAL A 119 2.75 -28.16 -38.69
C VAL A 119 3.15 -29.58 -39.08
N ALA A 120 4.20 -30.15 -38.47
CA ALA A 120 4.60 -31.54 -38.71
C ALA A 120 3.47 -32.53 -38.38
N ARG A 121 2.75 -32.31 -37.27
CA ARG A 121 1.55 -33.09 -36.90
C ARG A 121 0.40 -32.90 -37.87
N ALA A 122 0.20 -31.67 -38.37
CA ALA A 122 -0.84 -31.36 -39.35
C ALA A 122 -0.59 -32.03 -40.72
N ARG A 123 0.67 -32.20 -41.12
CA ARG A 123 1.04 -32.84 -42.39
C ARG A 123 0.57 -34.30 -42.50
N ILE A 124 0.63 -35.03 -41.39
CA ILE A 124 0.18 -36.43 -41.31
C ILE A 124 -1.25 -36.58 -40.77
N ALA A 125 -1.94 -35.46 -40.53
CA ALA A 125 -3.29 -35.48 -39.98
C ALA A 125 -4.32 -35.77 -41.07
N PRO A 126 -5.43 -36.47 -40.74
CA PRO A 126 -6.51 -36.67 -41.68
C PRO A 126 -7.18 -35.33 -42.06
N PRO A 127 -7.86 -35.24 -43.21
CA PRO A 127 -8.61 -34.07 -43.61
C PRO A 127 -9.56 -33.59 -42.50
N ARG A 128 -9.76 -32.26 -42.40
CA ARG A 128 -10.61 -31.60 -41.40
C ARG A 128 -10.18 -31.77 -39.92
N LYS A 129 -9.02 -32.37 -39.63
CA LYS A 129 -8.53 -32.49 -38.25
C LYS A 129 -8.21 -31.13 -37.63
N LYS A 130 -8.56 -30.98 -36.35
CA LYS A 130 -8.17 -29.84 -35.51
C LYS A 130 -6.91 -30.19 -34.73
N VAL A 131 -5.77 -29.65 -35.14
CA VAL A 131 -4.48 -29.84 -34.48
C VAL A 131 -4.31 -28.77 -33.40
N ALA A 132 -3.96 -29.19 -32.20
CA ALA A 132 -3.71 -28.28 -31.09
C ALA A 132 -2.37 -27.55 -31.28
N LEU A 133 -2.37 -26.23 -31.06
CA LEU A 133 -1.14 -25.45 -30.96
C LEU A 133 -0.66 -25.48 -29.51
N VAL A 134 0.49 -26.09 -29.26
CA VAL A 134 1.11 -26.07 -27.92
C VAL A 134 1.82 -24.73 -27.75
N VAL A 135 1.49 -24.02 -26.67
CA VAL A 135 2.07 -22.72 -26.33
C VAL A 135 2.75 -22.82 -24.98
N ALA A 136 4.07 -22.62 -24.97
CA ALA A 136 4.84 -22.44 -23.75
C ALA A 136 4.60 -21.02 -23.23
N VAL A 137 4.25 -20.87 -21.95
CA VAL A 137 4.04 -19.56 -21.33
C VAL A 137 4.91 -19.46 -20.10
N GLN A 138 5.82 -18.49 -20.09
CA GLN A 138 6.69 -18.21 -18.96
C GLN A 138 5.89 -17.45 -17.89
N GLY A 139 5.40 -18.17 -16.89
CA GLY A 139 4.57 -17.59 -15.83
C GLY A 139 5.24 -16.41 -15.10
N ALA A 140 6.58 -16.42 -14.98
CA ALA A 140 7.33 -15.31 -14.40
C ALA A 140 7.21 -14.01 -15.22
N GLN A 141 7.26 -14.09 -16.55
CA GLN A 141 7.10 -12.91 -17.40
C GLN A 141 5.66 -12.36 -17.36
N VAL A 142 4.65 -13.23 -17.33
CA VAL A 142 3.25 -12.79 -17.16
C VAL A 142 3.07 -12.08 -15.81
N ARG A 143 3.61 -12.65 -14.72
CA ARG A 143 3.57 -12.02 -13.39
C ARG A 143 4.30 -10.69 -13.36
N SER A 144 5.46 -10.59 -13.99
CA SER A 144 6.22 -9.34 -14.11
C SER A 144 5.43 -8.28 -14.89
N TYR A 145 4.80 -8.66 -16.00
CA TYR A 145 3.90 -7.78 -16.74
C TYR A 145 2.72 -7.30 -15.89
N MET A 146 2.09 -8.20 -15.13
CA MET A 146 1.02 -7.84 -14.21
C MET A 146 1.50 -6.94 -13.07
N ALA A 147 2.73 -7.09 -12.59
CA ALA A 147 3.34 -6.20 -11.60
C ALA A 147 3.61 -4.81 -12.17
N ALA A 148 4.12 -4.72 -13.40
CA ALA A 148 4.30 -3.44 -14.10
C ALA A 148 2.96 -2.74 -14.36
N LEU A 149 1.92 -3.52 -14.71
CA LEU A 149 0.57 -3.02 -14.86
C LEU A 149 0.00 -2.51 -13.52
N ALA A 150 0.17 -3.27 -12.45
CA ALA A 150 -0.20 -2.87 -11.11
C ALA A 150 0.47 -1.56 -10.70
N LYS A 151 1.78 -1.37 -10.97
CA LYS A 151 2.47 -0.10 -10.69
C LYS A 151 1.82 1.12 -11.38
N ARG A 152 1.23 0.93 -12.55
CA ARG A 152 0.57 2.00 -13.33
C ARG A 152 -0.87 2.27 -12.89
N PHE A 153 -1.59 1.24 -12.44
CA PHE A 153 -3.02 1.31 -12.21
C PHE A 153 -3.41 1.27 -10.73
N ASP A 154 -2.60 0.64 -9.87
CA ASP A 154 -2.81 0.62 -8.44
C ASP A 154 -2.74 2.05 -7.90
N ARG A 155 -3.62 2.35 -6.95
CA ARG A 155 -3.63 3.60 -6.20
C ARG A 155 -3.82 3.21 -4.74
N ALA A 156 -2.91 3.65 -3.87
CA ALA A 156 -3.10 3.46 -2.44
C ALA A 156 -4.38 4.15 -1.97
N SER A 157 -5.05 3.57 -0.97
CA SER A 157 -6.04 4.33 -0.21
C SER A 157 -5.33 5.35 0.67
N ALA A 158 -6.02 6.44 1.01
CA ALA A 158 -5.50 7.42 1.96
C ALA A 158 -6.60 7.85 2.92
N ASP A 159 -6.27 7.82 4.20
CA ASP A 159 -7.16 8.19 5.28
C ASP A 159 -7.40 9.69 5.36
N SER A 160 -8.59 10.06 5.81
CA SER A 160 -8.89 11.42 6.23
C SER A 160 -8.05 11.83 7.44
N ARG A 161 -7.56 13.07 7.42
CA ARG A 161 -6.76 13.67 8.50
C ARG A 161 -7.46 14.91 9.03
N LEU A 162 -7.47 15.05 10.35
CA LEU A 162 -7.99 16.21 11.07
C LEU A 162 -6.86 17.17 11.45
N PHE A 163 -7.03 18.45 11.17
CA PHE A 163 -6.18 19.56 11.63
C PHE A 163 -7.00 20.85 11.73
N LEU A 164 -6.37 21.96 12.11
CA LEU A 164 -7.03 23.27 12.12
C LEU A 164 -6.68 24.09 10.87
N ARG A 165 -7.69 24.69 10.24
CA ARG A 165 -7.54 25.70 9.19
C ARG A 165 -8.33 26.93 9.61
N GLY A 166 -7.65 28.07 9.81
CA GLY A 166 -8.29 29.30 10.31
C GLY A 166 -8.97 29.09 11.68
N LEU A 167 -8.30 28.39 12.61
CA LEU A 167 -8.81 28.09 13.96
C LEU A 167 -10.11 27.26 14.00
N ARG A 168 -10.43 26.55 12.91
CA ARG A 168 -11.59 25.65 12.80
C ARG A 168 -11.13 24.26 12.35
N PRO A 169 -11.79 23.19 12.81
CA PRO A 169 -11.50 21.84 12.34
C PRO A 169 -11.66 21.72 10.83
N TYR A 170 -10.66 21.14 10.19
CA TYR A 170 -10.68 20.77 8.78
C TYR A 170 -10.27 19.32 8.64
N ILE A 171 -11.06 18.57 7.86
CA ILE A 171 -10.86 17.15 7.62
C ILE A 171 -10.63 16.92 6.13
N THR A 172 -9.47 16.36 5.77
CA THR A 172 -9.15 16.05 4.37
C THR A 172 -10.13 15.01 3.82
N PRO A 173 -10.45 15.08 2.52
CA PRO A 173 -11.22 14.01 1.89
C PRO A 173 -10.40 12.72 1.90
N GLU A 174 -11.04 11.62 2.21
CA GLU A 174 -10.46 10.29 2.06
C GLU A 174 -10.25 9.95 0.58
N GLN A 175 -9.28 9.09 0.29
CA GLN A 175 -9.04 8.59 -1.06
C GLN A 175 -9.29 7.09 -1.11
N ILE A 176 -10.23 6.71 -1.97
CA ILE A 176 -10.48 5.30 -2.28
C ILE A 176 -9.32 4.76 -3.12
N GLY A 177 -8.67 3.72 -2.60
CA GLY A 177 -7.62 3.01 -3.30
C GLY A 177 -8.17 2.00 -4.31
N ARG A 178 -7.29 1.50 -5.17
CA ARG A 178 -7.59 0.41 -6.10
C ARG A 178 -6.36 -0.44 -6.34
N SER A 179 -6.55 -1.72 -6.60
CA SER A 179 -5.48 -2.63 -7.00
C SER A 179 -5.90 -3.54 -8.15
N VAL A 180 -4.98 -3.84 -9.05
CA VAL A 180 -5.18 -4.84 -10.10
C VAL A 180 -5.13 -6.23 -9.48
N ASP A 181 -6.10 -7.08 -9.83
CA ASP A 181 -6.08 -8.50 -9.46
C ASP A 181 -4.99 -9.24 -10.24
N ARG A 182 -3.78 -9.27 -9.66
CA ARG A 182 -2.58 -9.83 -10.30
C ARG A 182 -2.73 -11.33 -10.56
N THR A 183 -3.28 -12.07 -9.60
CA THR A 183 -3.47 -13.52 -9.68
C THR A 183 -4.54 -13.86 -10.71
N GLY A 184 -5.73 -13.26 -10.61
CA GLY A 184 -6.80 -13.47 -11.58
C GLY A 184 -6.42 -13.02 -12.99
N GLY A 185 -5.70 -11.91 -13.11
CA GLY A 185 -5.19 -11.41 -14.39
C GLY A 185 -4.15 -12.33 -15.03
N THR A 186 -3.22 -12.86 -14.24
CA THR A 186 -2.22 -13.84 -14.72
C THR A 186 -2.90 -15.07 -15.29
N THR A 187 -3.83 -15.67 -14.54
CA THR A 187 -4.59 -16.84 -14.98
C THR A 187 -5.38 -16.55 -16.26
N THR A 188 -6.00 -15.38 -16.35
CA THR A 188 -6.76 -14.95 -17.53
C THR A 188 -5.88 -14.85 -18.78
N ILE A 189 -4.70 -14.22 -18.66
CA ILE A 189 -3.75 -14.08 -19.76
C ILE A 189 -3.22 -15.45 -20.20
N VAL A 190 -2.73 -16.27 -19.27
CA VAL A 190 -2.18 -17.60 -19.58
C VAL A 190 -3.21 -18.48 -20.29
N ARG A 191 -4.46 -18.48 -19.80
CA ARG A 191 -5.55 -19.25 -20.42
C ARG A 191 -5.85 -18.76 -21.83
N ALA A 192 -5.89 -17.45 -22.06
CA ALA A 192 -6.14 -16.87 -23.39
C ALA A 192 -5.02 -17.19 -24.37
N LEU A 193 -3.76 -17.13 -23.93
CA LEU A 193 -2.58 -17.47 -24.73
C LEU A 193 -2.59 -18.93 -25.16
N LYS A 194 -2.80 -19.85 -24.20
CA LYS A 194 -2.86 -21.31 -24.46
C LYS A 194 -4.02 -21.67 -25.38
N ALA A 195 -5.16 -20.99 -25.26
CA ALA A 195 -6.33 -21.20 -26.11
C ALA A 195 -6.24 -20.46 -27.47
N ASN A 196 -5.13 -19.77 -27.76
CA ASN A 196 -4.96 -18.91 -28.92
C ASN A 196 -6.09 -17.86 -29.13
N LYS A 197 -6.72 -17.40 -28.05
CA LYS A 197 -7.80 -16.40 -28.09
C LYS A 197 -7.22 -14.98 -28.10
N ARG A 198 -7.79 -14.09 -28.91
CA ARG A 198 -7.38 -12.67 -29.03
C ARG A 198 -8.48 -11.66 -28.71
N GLY A 199 -9.59 -12.15 -28.15
CA GLY A 199 -10.68 -11.30 -27.68
C GLY A 199 -10.27 -10.40 -26.49
N PRO A 200 -11.11 -9.42 -26.15
CA PRO A 200 -10.88 -8.55 -25.00
C PRO A 200 -10.86 -9.36 -23.69
N LEU A 201 -9.82 -9.14 -22.88
CA LEU A 201 -9.64 -9.75 -21.57
C LEU A 201 -9.82 -8.71 -20.47
N SER A 202 -10.89 -8.82 -19.70
CA SER A 202 -11.16 -7.93 -18.57
C SER A 202 -10.28 -8.29 -17.37
N LEU A 203 -9.44 -7.35 -16.95
CA LEU A 203 -8.64 -7.43 -15.74
C LEU A 203 -9.38 -6.73 -14.61
N ARG A 204 -9.69 -7.50 -13.56
CA ARG A 204 -10.45 -7.01 -12.41
C ARG A 204 -9.63 -6.00 -11.60
N LEU A 205 -10.27 -4.89 -11.24
CA LEU A 205 -9.77 -3.96 -10.23
C LEU A 205 -10.50 -4.23 -8.91
N ARG A 206 -9.76 -4.32 -7.81
CA ARG A 206 -10.29 -4.39 -6.45
C ARG A 206 -10.26 -3.00 -5.84
N THR A 207 -11.31 -2.65 -5.12
CA THR A 207 -11.39 -1.39 -4.38
C THR A 207 -10.74 -1.57 -3.01
N ILE A 208 -9.92 -0.61 -2.59
CA ILE A 208 -9.29 -0.59 -1.27
C ILE A 208 -9.92 0.58 -0.52
N ALA A 209 -10.68 0.28 0.54
CA ALA A 209 -11.28 1.30 1.37
C ALA A 209 -10.22 1.98 2.25
N PRO A 210 -10.35 3.30 2.51
CA PRO A 210 -9.61 3.96 3.59
C PRO A 210 -10.13 3.46 4.95
N SER A 211 -9.27 3.49 5.96
CA SER A 211 -9.60 3.13 7.34
C SER A 211 -10.35 4.25 8.06
N LEU A 212 -9.98 5.51 7.79
CA LEU A 212 -10.65 6.69 8.34
C LEU A 212 -11.24 7.53 7.23
N THR A 213 -12.53 7.83 7.34
CA THR A 213 -13.24 8.74 6.45
C THR A 213 -13.58 10.04 7.16
N ARG A 214 -14.02 11.05 6.42
CA ARG A 214 -14.55 12.29 7.02
C ARG A 214 -15.67 12.04 8.04
N SER A 215 -16.53 11.07 7.77
CA SER A 215 -17.64 10.71 8.65
C SER A 215 -17.20 9.94 9.90
N SER A 216 -16.00 9.36 9.92
CA SER A 216 -15.43 8.72 11.10
C SER A 216 -15.09 9.71 12.22
N PHE A 217 -14.90 11.00 11.89
CA PHE A 217 -14.59 12.03 12.89
C PHE A 217 -15.84 12.56 13.56
N GLY A 218 -15.97 12.27 14.85
CA GLY A 218 -17.05 12.76 15.69
C GLY A 218 -16.76 14.17 16.28
N PRO A 219 -17.11 14.39 17.56
CA PRO A 219 -16.90 15.66 18.23
C PRO A 219 -15.42 16.11 18.24
N VAL A 220 -15.17 17.39 17.95
CA VAL A 220 -13.85 18.02 18.03
C VAL A 220 -13.93 19.27 18.89
N ILE A 221 -13.02 19.38 19.85
CA ILE A 221 -12.93 20.53 20.76
C ILE A 221 -11.79 21.44 20.28
N VAL A 222 -12.06 22.74 20.21
CA VAL A 222 -11.05 23.77 19.96
C VAL A 222 -11.13 24.82 21.06
N ILE A 223 -10.08 24.92 21.86
CA ILE A 223 -9.94 25.87 22.97
C ILE A 223 -9.03 27.00 22.52
N ARG A 224 -9.54 28.21 22.64
CA ARG A 224 -8.88 29.48 22.32
C ARG A 224 -8.50 30.16 23.62
N ARG A 225 -7.20 30.15 23.94
CA ARG A 225 -6.67 30.62 25.22
C ARG A 225 -6.77 32.14 25.35
N GLY A 226 -6.48 32.89 24.28
CA GLY A 226 -6.50 34.35 24.30
C GLY A 226 -7.89 34.94 24.49
N SER A 227 -8.92 34.25 23.96
CA SER A 227 -10.31 34.66 24.11
C SER A 227 -11.10 33.91 25.19
N ASN A 228 -10.45 33.00 25.93
CA ASN A 228 -11.08 32.18 26.97
C ASN A 228 -12.39 31.50 26.50
N ARG A 229 -12.33 30.87 25.32
CA ARG A 229 -13.48 30.22 24.68
C ARG A 229 -13.19 28.78 24.28
N LEU A 230 -14.15 27.89 24.51
CA LEU A 230 -14.17 26.52 24.03
C LEU A 230 -15.22 26.36 22.94
N TYR A 231 -14.82 25.89 21.77
CA TYR A 231 -15.68 25.63 20.63
C TYR A 231 -15.83 24.12 20.44
N LEU A 232 -17.07 23.65 20.38
CA LEU A 232 -17.41 22.28 20.03
C LEU A 232 -17.86 22.22 18.57
N TYR A 233 -17.30 21.25 17.85
CA TYR A 233 -17.67 20.91 16.49
C TYR A 233 -18.12 19.45 16.43
N ASN A 234 -18.95 19.10 15.46
CA ASN A 234 -19.18 17.72 15.03
C ASN A 234 -18.52 17.54 13.65
N GLY A 235 -17.36 16.88 13.62
CA GLY A 235 -16.45 16.95 12.48
C GLY A 235 -16.05 18.40 12.19
N MET A 236 -16.43 18.91 11.01
CA MET A 236 -16.18 20.31 10.61
C MET A 236 -17.36 21.26 10.94
N ARG A 237 -18.53 20.72 11.34
CA ARG A 237 -19.72 21.53 11.59
C ARG A 237 -19.68 22.13 12.99
N PHE A 238 -19.75 23.45 13.09
CA PHE A 238 -19.87 24.13 14.38
C PHE A 238 -21.14 23.68 15.13
N ARG A 239 -21.02 23.45 16.43
CA ARG A 239 -22.13 23.06 17.31
C ARG A 239 -22.42 24.12 18.36
N ARG A 240 -21.43 24.45 19.18
CA ARG A 240 -21.63 25.34 20.34
C ARG A 240 -20.31 25.98 20.77
N VAL A 241 -20.41 27.13 21.43
CA VAL A 241 -19.30 27.82 22.07
C VAL A 241 -19.61 28.03 23.55
N PHE A 242 -18.57 28.00 24.38
CA PHE A 242 -18.64 28.20 25.83
C PHE A 242 -17.59 29.22 26.24
N GLY A 243 -17.92 30.03 27.24
CA GLY A 243 -16.91 30.74 28.02
C GLY A 243 -16.21 29.74 28.94
N VAL A 244 -14.89 29.84 29.05
CA VAL A 244 -14.09 29.00 29.95
C VAL A 244 -13.12 29.85 30.75
N ALA A 245 -12.57 29.32 31.83
CA ALA A 245 -11.37 29.88 32.44
C ALA A 245 -10.17 29.02 32.02
N THR A 246 -9.09 29.67 31.56
CA THR A 246 -7.84 28.97 31.25
C THR A 246 -6.77 29.24 32.31
N GLY A 247 -5.60 28.63 32.14
CA GLY A 247 -4.48 28.77 33.07
C GLY A 247 -3.93 30.19 33.11
N GLN A 248 -3.63 30.67 34.31
CA GLN A 248 -2.95 31.95 34.53
C GLN A 248 -1.53 31.96 33.94
N ALA A 249 -0.91 33.14 33.85
CA ALA A 249 0.40 33.28 33.23
C ALA A 249 1.50 32.41 33.88
N SER A 250 1.48 32.24 35.20
CA SER A 250 2.41 31.39 35.95
C SER A 250 2.14 29.89 35.79
N TYR A 251 0.93 29.51 35.37
CA TYR A 251 0.51 28.12 35.15
C TYR A 251 -0.36 28.02 33.89
N PRO A 252 0.23 28.29 32.70
CA PRO A 252 -0.55 28.46 31.49
C PRO A 252 -1.14 27.13 31.02
N THR A 253 -2.37 27.17 30.48
CA THR A 253 -2.90 26.02 29.77
C THR A 253 -2.00 25.70 28.56
N PRO A 254 -1.54 24.44 28.40
CA PRO A 254 -0.58 24.08 27.37
C PRO A 254 -1.21 24.22 25.97
N LEU A 255 -0.42 24.70 25.02
CA LEU A 255 -0.81 24.76 23.61
C LEU A 255 -0.49 23.43 22.93
N GLY A 256 -1.30 23.05 21.94
CA GLY A 256 -1.03 21.87 21.13
C GLY A 256 -2.27 21.08 20.75
N ARG A 257 -2.02 19.85 20.29
CA ARG A 257 -3.04 18.88 19.93
C ARG A 257 -3.04 17.76 20.97
N PHE A 258 -4.19 17.58 21.59
CA PHE A 258 -4.45 16.59 22.62
C PHE A 258 -5.71 15.78 22.26
N SER A 259 -6.08 14.87 23.15
CA SER A 259 -7.39 14.20 23.12
C SER A 259 -7.88 13.97 24.54
N ILE A 260 -9.18 13.73 24.70
CA ILE A 260 -9.74 13.26 25.97
C ILE A 260 -9.15 11.87 26.28
N ALA A 261 -8.34 11.78 27.33
CA ALA A 261 -7.72 10.52 27.78
C ALA A 261 -8.66 9.74 28.70
N VAL A 262 -9.33 10.43 29.62
CA VAL A 262 -10.23 9.82 30.62
C VAL A 262 -11.42 10.73 30.91
N MET A 263 -12.52 10.15 31.38
CA MET A 263 -13.74 10.86 31.73
C MET A 263 -14.33 10.30 33.01
N TRP A 264 -14.53 11.15 34.03
CA TRP A 264 -15.11 10.78 35.32
C TRP A 264 -16.31 11.65 35.69
N ARG A 265 -17.33 11.01 36.27
CA ARG A 265 -18.47 11.67 36.90
C ARG A 265 -18.20 11.77 38.40
N HIS A 266 -18.48 12.93 38.98
CA HIS A 266 -18.31 13.21 40.41
C HIS A 266 -16.92 12.77 40.91
N PRO A 267 -15.83 13.34 40.34
CA PRO A 267 -14.48 12.92 40.68
C PRO A 267 -14.09 13.38 42.08
N TRP A 268 -13.25 12.60 42.76
CA TRP A 268 -12.40 13.14 43.81
C TRP A 268 -11.43 14.14 43.20
N TRP A 269 -11.19 15.25 43.90
CA TRP A 269 -10.08 16.12 43.57
C TRP A 269 -8.88 15.77 44.44
N TYR A 270 -7.77 15.43 43.79
CA TYR A 270 -6.49 15.22 44.44
C TYR A 270 -5.59 16.42 44.11
N PRO A 271 -5.12 17.16 45.13
CA PRO A 271 -4.18 18.25 44.92
C PRO A 271 -2.92 17.77 44.20
N PRO A 272 -2.43 18.48 43.17
CA PRO A 272 -1.17 18.11 42.52
C PRO A 272 0.01 18.40 43.47
N ALA A 273 1.11 17.67 43.27
CA ALA A 273 2.38 17.98 43.95
C ALA A 273 3.00 19.27 43.38
N SER A 274 2.49 20.43 43.82
CA SER A 274 2.92 21.76 43.41
C SER A 274 2.81 22.74 44.57
N ASP A 275 3.66 23.76 44.60
CA ASP A 275 3.76 24.71 45.71
C ASP A 275 2.44 25.42 46.03
N TRP A 276 1.61 25.70 45.02
CA TRP A 276 0.30 26.34 45.21
C TRP A 276 -0.72 25.44 45.92
N ALA A 277 -0.50 24.11 45.90
CA ALA A 277 -1.41 23.10 46.44
C ALA A 277 -0.78 22.31 47.60
N LYS A 278 0.36 22.76 48.15
CA LYS A 278 1.13 22.02 49.15
C LYS A 278 0.37 21.74 50.45
N ASP A 279 -0.53 22.65 50.83
CA ASP A 279 -1.32 22.59 52.07
C ASP A 279 -2.75 22.07 51.81
N GLU A 280 -3.08 21.80 50.54
CA GLU A 280 -4.40 21.32 50.12
C GLU A 280 -4.55 19.83 50.42
N LYS A 281 -5.78 19.42 50.74
CA LYS A 281 -6.14 18.03 51.03
C LYS A 281 -7.04 17.46 49.95
N PRO A 282 -7.07 16.14 49.74
CA PRO A 282 -8.05 15.52 48.84
C PRO A 282 -9.49 15.92 49.20
N VAL A 283 -10.24 16.40 48.21
CA VAL A 283 -11.64 16.83 48.39
C VAL A 283 -12.57 15.80 47.77
N PRO A 284 -13.55 15.26 48.53
CA PRO A 284 -14.51 14.31 48.00
C PRO A 284 -15.45 14.94 46.97
N PRO A 285 -16.18 14.13 46.20
CA PRO A 285 -17.24 14.65 45.32
C PRO A 285 -18.33 15.36 46.14
N GLY A 286 -18.72 16.57 45.71
CA GLY A 286 -19.75 17.35 46.40
C GLY A 286 -19.55 18.86 46.29
N PRO A 287 -20.35 19.65 47.02
CA PRO A 287 -20.17 21.10 47.11
C PRO A 287 -18.73 21.47 47.51
N GLY A 288 -18.17 22.50 46.87
CA GLY A 288 -16.81 22.96 47.13
C GLY A 288 -15.70 22.18 46.40
N ASN A 289 -16.00 21.05 45.75
CA ASN A 289 -15.00 20.33 44.96
C ASN A 289 -14.49 21.18 43.78
N PRO A 290 -13.16 21.43 43.65
CA PRO A 290 -12.61 22.29 42.59
C PRO A 290 -12.84 21.80 41.16
N LEU A 291 -13.05 20.49 40.97
CA LEU A 291 -13.35 19.87 39.68
C LEU A 291 -14.85 19.90 39.32
N GLY A 292 -15.69 20.34 40.25
CA GLY A 292 -17.14 20.28 40.10
C GLY A 292 -17.63 18.86 39.89
N THR A 293 -18.55 18.66 38.93
CA THR A 293 -19.24 17.38 38.77
C THR A 293 -18.68 16.50 37.64
N ARG A 294 -17.83 17.03 36.76
CA ARG A 294 -17.31 16.31 35.59
C ARG A 294 -15.82 16.58 35.40
N TRP A 295 -15.08 15.53 35.14
CA TRP A 295 -13.68 15.60 34.73
C TRP A 295 -13.51 14.96 33.35
N MET A 296 -12.88 15.70 32.44
CA MET A 296 -12.47 15.24 31.10
C MET A 296 -10.97 15.48 30.97
N GLY A 297 -10.18 14.53 31.47
CA GLY A 297 -8.71 14.61 31.47
C GLY A 297 -8.15 14.52 30.05
N LEU A 298 -7.13 15.33 29.75
CA LEU A 298 -6.47 15.35 28.46
C LEU A 298 -5.27 14.41 28.43
N THR A 299 -4.74 14.14 27.23
CA THR A 299 -3.41 13.54 27.07
C THR A 299 -2.27 14.47 27.50
N ALA A 300 -2.56 15.75 27.76
CA ALA A 300 -1.68 16.64 28.49
C ALA A 300 -1.67 16.26 29.99
N PRO A 301 -0.49 15.98 30.59
CA PRO A 301 -0.41 15.59 32.00
C PRO A 301 -1.06 16.62 32.93
N LEU A 302 -1.85 16.15 33.89
CA LEU A 302 -2.52 16.97 34.92
C LEU A 302 -3.46 18.07 34.40
N VAL A 303 -3.78 18.07 33.10
CA VAL A 303 -4.67 19.07 32.49
C VAL A 303 -5.98 18.40 32.07
N GLY A 304 -7.09 19.04 32.39
CA GLY A 304 -8.42 18.56 32.05
C GLY A 304 -9.42 19.69 31.80
N ILE A 305 -10.53 19.33 31.19
CA ILE A 305 -11.72 20.17 31.08
C ILE A 305 -12.68 19.74 32.19
N HIS A 306 -13.12 20.67 33.03
CA HIS A 306 -13.96 20.32 34.19
C HIS A 306 -14.90 21.45 34.60
N GLY A 307 -15.91 21.12 35.42
CA GLY A 307 -16.78 22.12 36.04
C GLY A 307 -16.06 22.89 37.14
N THR A 308 -16.54 24.06 37.54
CA THR A 308 -15.98 24.77 38.70
C THR A 308 -17.07 25.39 39.56
N PRO A 309 -16.93 25.37 40.91
CA PRO A 309 -17.81 26.11 41.80
C PRO A 309 -17.57 27.63 41.71
N ASP A 310 -16.38 28.05 41.25
CA ASP A 310 -16.04 29.46 41.03
C ASP A 310 -16.47 29.92 39.63
N ALA A 311 -17.77 30.14 39.45
CA ALA A 311 -18.33 30.59 38.18
C ALA A 311 -17.84 32.00 37.76
N ALA A 312 -17.35 32.81 38.69
CA ALA A 312 -16.83 34.14 38.42
C ALA A 312 -15.49 34.09 37.66
N SER A 313 -14.72 33.00 37.78
CA SER A 313 -13.49 32.80 37.01
C SER A 313 -13.70 32.66 35.49
N ILE A 314 -14.91 32.36 35.04
CA ILE A 314 -15.20 32.10 33.62
C ILE A 314 -15.02 33.38 32.79
N GLY A 315 -14.20 33.29 31.74
CA GLY A 315 -13.80 34.43 30.91
C GLY A 315 -12.39 34.95 31.23
N TYR A 316 -11.77 34.48 32.32
CA TYR A 316 -10.45 34.91 32.77
C TYR A 316 -9.41 33.78 32.76
N SER A 317 -8.14 34.15 32.76
CA SER A 317 -7.02 33.22 32.91
C SER A 317 -6.69 33.06 34.40
N ALA A 318 -7.40 32.14 35.08
CA ALA A 318 -7.44 32.04 36.54
C ALA A 318 -7.12 30.64 37.09
N SER A 319 -6.95 29.63 36.24
CA SER A 319 -6.67 28.26 36.69
C SER A 319 -5.17 27.97 36.79
N HIS A 320 -4.82 26.81 37.33
CA HIS A 320 -3.45 26.28 37.34
C HIS A 320 -3.16 25.37 36.13
N GLY A 321 -3.77 25.69 34.98
CA GLY A 321 -3.54 25.01 33.69
C GLY A 321 -4.77 24.29 33.12
N CYS A 322 -5.72 23.88 33.97
CA CYS A 322 -6.98 23.27 33.55
C CYS A 322 -7.94 24.23 32.85
N ILE A 323 -8.93 23.68 32.16
CA ILE A 323 -9.98 24.45 31.48
C ILE A 323 -11.26 24.34 32.31
N ARG A 324 -11.59 25.41 33.04
CA ARG A 324 -12.77 25.47 33.89
C ARG A 324 -13.99 25.87 33.07
N MET A 325 -15.11 25.21 33.32
CA MET A 325 -16.41 25.48 32.72
C MET A 325 -17.45 25.69 33.82
N ARG A 326 -18.56 26.36 33.48
CA ARG A 326 -19.74 26.33 34.37
C ARG A 326 -20.20 24.89 34.51
N ILE A 327 -20.57 24.48 35.72
CA ILE A 327 -20.94 23.09 36.01
C ILE A 327 -21.99 22.54 35.02
N PRO A 328 -23.14 23.21 34.77
CA PRO A 328 -24.12 22.69 33.81
C PRO A 328 -23.59 22.56 32.37
N GLU A 329 -22.68 23.45 31.95
CA GLU A 329 -22.06 23.40 30.63
C GLU A 329 -21.04 22.25 30.53
N ALA A 330 -20.30 21.97 31.61
CA ALA A 330 -19.38 20.84 31.70
C ALA A 330 -20.16 19.51 31.65
N GLU A 331 -21.29 19.41 32.36
CA GLU A 331 -22.19 18.25 32.33
C GLU A 331 -22.76 18.01 30.94
N TRP A 332 -23.18 19.08 30.26
CA TRP A 332 -23.63 18.98 28.89
C TRP A 332 -22.48 18.52 27.98
N LEU A 333 -21.31 19.16 28.00
CA LEU A 333 -20.18 18.79 27.15
C LEU A 333 -19.77 17.33 27.36
N PHE A 334 -19.74 16.87 28.62
CA PHE A 334 -19.43 15.49 28.98
C PHE A 334 -20.37 14.48 28.29
N SER A 335 -21.65 14.83 28.09
CA SER A 335 -22.60 13.98 27.36
C SER A 335 -22.38 13.97 25.83
N GLN A 336 -21.67 14.96 25.30
CA GLN A 336 -21.48 15.14 23.86
C GLN A 336 -20.17 14.57 23.34
N VAL A 337 -19.21 14.28 24.22
CA VAL A 337 -17.86 13.82 23.86
C VAL A 337 -17.57 12.45 24.44
N ARG A 338 -16.47 11.85 24.00
CA ARG A 338 -16.04 10.51 24.42
C ARG A 338 -14.51 10.49 24.52
N VAL A 339 -13.98 9.49 25.22
CA VAL A 339 -12.55 9.20 25.23
C VAL A 339 -12.04 9.09 23.78
N GLY A 340 -10.88 9.69 23.51
CA GLY A 340 -10.30 9.85 22.18
C GLY A 340 -10.78 11.08 21.40
N ALA A 341 -11.78 11.83 21.88
CA ALA A 341 -12.22 13.05 21.21
C ALA A 341 -11.06 14.05 21.07
N PRO A 342 -10.75 14.55 19.85
CA PRO A 342 -9.65 15.47 19.63
C PRO A 342 -9.86 16.82 20.29
N VAL A 343 -8.81 17.36 20.90
CA VAL A 343 -8.79 18.66 21.58
C VAL A 343 -7.63 19.47 21.03
N PHE A 344 -7.91 20.64 20.47
CA PHE A 344 -6.87 21.58 20.06
C PHE A 344 -6.86 22.76 21.01
N ILE A 345 -5.69 23.14 21.52
CA ILE A 345 -5.52 24.33 22.36
C ILE A 345 -4.60 25.29 21.61
N VAL A 346 -5.12 26.48 21.30
CA VAL A 346 -4.46 27.49 20.47
C VAL A 346 -4.38 28.83 21.21
N PRO A 347 -3.40 29.69 20.88
CA PRO A 347 -3.18 30.94 21.60
C PRO A 347 -4.27 32.01 21.36
N ALA A 348 -5.00 31.91 20.25
CA ALA A 348 -6.01 32.89 19.80
C ALA A 348 -7.26 32.99 20.69
#